data_AF-A0A106E711-F1
#
_entry.id   AF-A0A106E711-F1
#
_cell.length_a   1.000
_cell.length_b   1.000
_cell.length_c   1.000
_cell.angle_alpha   90.00
_cell.angle_beta   90.00
_cell.angle_gamma   90.00
#
_symmetry.space_group_name_H-M   'P 1'
#
loop_
_entity.id
_entity.type
_entity.pdbx_description
1 polymer ?
#
loop_
_entity_poly.entity_id
_entity_poly.type
_entity_poly.pdbx_seq_one_letter_code
_entity_poly.pdbx_strand_id
1 'polypeptide(L)'
;MPSDSIRHVTLTDAPPEFDGAALQMRFVVDVDGKPLTCAITVEALEDHFGARSALEADLRDAFERGRARIEAACEEVLADGKGGVELHSGYFRVRDTAAGKTARAGLFRSRKS
;
A
#
# COMPACT_ATOMS: atom_id res chain seq x y z
N MET A 1 -3.90 11.09 -28.16
CA MET A 1 -4.07 11.13 -26.69
C MET A 1 -3.89 9.72 -26.18
N PRO A 2 -2.88 9.37 -25.37
CA PRO A 2 -2.93 8.08 -24.69
C PRO A 2 -4.14 8.12 -23.75
N SER A 3 -5.02 7.14 -23.88
CA SER A 3 -6.12 6.93 -22.94
C SER A 3 -5.48 6.60 -21.60
N ASP A 4 -5.50 7.54 -20.67
CA ASP A 4 -5.13 7.33 -19.27
C ASP A 4 -6.18 6.37 -18.71
N SER A 5 -5.94 5.07 -18.92
CA SER A 5 -6.91 4.03 -18.63
C SER A 5 -6.81 3.78 -17.14
N ILE A 6 -7.83 4.21 -16.40
CA ILE A 6 -7.96 3.95 -14.97
C ILE A 6 -7.83 2.44 -14.76
N ARG A 7 -6.77 2.02 -14.09
CA ARG A 7 -6.54 0.61 -13.75
C ARG A 7 -7.21 0.32 -12.42
N HIS A 8 -8.13 -0.64 -12.40
CA HIS A 8 -8.74 -1.06 -11.16
C HIS A 8 -7.84 -2.08 -10.48
N VAL A 9 -7.48 -1.81 -9.22
CA VAL A 9 -6.64 -2.70 -8.42
C VAL A 9 -7.44 -3.18 -7.22
N THR A 10 -7.47 -4.50 -7.01
CA THR A 10 -8.16 -5.10 -5.85
C THR A 10 -7.27 -6.16 -5.20
N LEU A 11 -7.12 -6.11 -3.89
CA LEU A 11 -6.30 -7.06 -3.14
C LEU A 11 -7.07 -8.38 -2.98
N THR A 12 -6.48 -9.46 -3.48
CA THR A 12 -7.13 -10.79 -3.48
C THR A 12 -7.17 -11.39 -2.08
N ASP A 13 -8.15 -12.25 -1.79
CA ASP A 13 -8.28 -12.92 -0.49
C ASP A 13 -7.20 -14.00 -0.22
N ALA A 14 -6.26 -14.19 -1.15
CA ALA A 14 -5.12 -15.06 -0.91
C ALA A 14 -4.27 -14.51 0.26
N PRO A 15 -3.92 -15.35 1.25
CA PRO A 15 -3.16 -14.88 2.41
C PRO A 15 -1.77 -14.41 1.97
N PRO A 16 -1.24 -13.33 2.55
CA PRO A 16 0.10 -12.88 2.26
C PRO A 16 1.13 -13.89 2.82
N GLU A 17 2.21 -14.09 2.07
CA GLU A 17 3.30 -15.01 2.39
C GLU A 17 4.54 -14.24 2.85
N PHE A 18 5.13 -14.66 3.97
CA PHE A 18 6.38 -14.06 4.42
C PHE A 18 7.58 -14.61 3.64
N ASP A 19 8.32 -13.72 3.00
CA ASP A 19 9.63 -13.98 2.42
C ASP A 19 10.70 -13.47 3.38
N GLY A 20 11.19 -14.37 4.24
CA GLY A 20 12.20 -14.03 5.25
C GLY A 20 13.59 -13.75 4.67
N ALA A 21 13.89 -14.16 3.44
CA ALA A 21 15.16 -13.86 2.80
C ALA A 21 15.23 -12.41 2.32
N ALA A 22 14.09 -11.88 1.86
CA ALA A 22 13.96 -10.50 1.41
C ALA A 22 13.31 -9.56 2.44
N LEU A 23 12.90 -10.08 3.61
CA LEU A 23 12.21 -9.34 4.68
C LEU A 23 10.98 -8.57 4.16
N GLN A 24 10.08 -9.29 3.49
CA GLN A 24 8.86 -8.74 2.91
C GLN A 24 7.67 -9.70 3.02
N MET A 25 6.45 -9.17 3.04
CA MET A 25 5.22 -9.93 2.82
C MET A 25 4.84 -9.84 1.34
N ARG A 26 4.74 -10.98 0.66
CA ARG A 26 4.27 -11.09 -0.73
C ARG A 26 2.76 -11.30 -0.73
N PHE A 27 2.07 -10.60 -1.62
CA PHE A 27 0.62 -10.69 -1.75
C PHE A 27 0.22 -10.54 -3.21
N VAL A 28 -1.04 -10.86 -3.52
CA VAL A 28 -1.57 -10.79 -4.88
C VAL A 28 -2.67 -9.74 -4.96
N VAL A 29 -2.55 -8.88 -5.95
CA VAL A 29 -3.62 -7.98 -6.39
C VAL A 29 -4.13 -8.41 -7.75
N ASP A 30 -5.42 -8.23 -7.98
CA ASP A 30 -6.02 -8.27 -9.30
C ASP A 30 -5.93 -6.87 -9.92
N VAL A 31 -5.38 -6.80 -11.13
CA VAL A 31 -5.26 -5.58 -11.94
C VAL A 31 -6.03 -5.79 -13.23
N ASP A 32 -7.21 -5.17 -13.33
CA ASP A 32 -8.11 -5.33 -14.48
C ASP A 32 -8.34 -6.82 -14.88
N GLY A 33 -8.57 -7.69 -13.89
CA GLY A 33 -8.78 -9.12 -14.08
C GLY A 33 -7.50 -9.95 -14.22
N LYS A 34 -6.32 -9.38 -13.99
CA LYS A 34 -5.03 -10.07 -14.07
C LYS A 34 -4.34 -10.12 -12.72
N PRO A 35 -4.00 -11.31 -12.19
CA PRO A 35 -3.27 -11.40 -10.94
C PRO A 35 -1.83 -10.91 -11.11
N LEU A 36 -1.38 -10.10 -10.16
CA LEU A 36 -0.03 -9.58 -10.08
C LEU A 36 0.50 -9.74 -8.65
N THR A 37 1.70 -10.32 -8.53
CA THR A 37 2.40 -10.41 -7.25
C THR A 37 3.03 -9.06 -6.92
N CYS A 38 2.71 -8.56 -5.73
CA CYS A 38 3.29 -7.39 -5.11
C CYS A 38 3.94 -7.79 -3.78
N ALA A 39 4.71 -6.87 -3.20
CA ALA A 39 5.29 -7.06 -1.89
C ALA A 39 5.28 -5.76 -1.07
N ILE A 40 5.32 -5.92 0.25
CA ILE A 40 5.48 -4.83 1.22
C ILE A 40 6.56 -5.21 2.23
N THR A 41 7.49 -4.31 2.50
CA THR A 41 8.62 -4.62 3.40
C THR A 41 8.18 -4.74 4.85
N VAL A 42 8.92 -5.54 5.64
CA VAL A 42 8.74 -5.63 7.10
C VAL A 42 8.81 -4.25 7.75
N GLU A 43 9.81 -3.44 7.37
CA GLU A 43 9.96 -2.06 7.88
C GLU A 43 8.72 -1.20 7.63
N ALA A 44 8.06 -1.36 6.47
CA ALA A 44 6.84 -0.62 6.17
C ALA A 44 5.70 -1.04 7.10
N LEU A 45 5.54 -2.35 7.33
CA LEU A 45 4.52 -2.91 8.21
C LEU A 45 4.71 -2.47 9.67
N GLU A 46 5.95 -2.40 10.15
CA GLU A 46 6.29 -1.91 11.48
C GLU A 46 6.00 -0.41 11.61
N ASP A 47 6.55 0.41 10.71
CA ASP A 47 6.47 1.87 10.80
C ASP A 47 5.05 2.42 10.59
N HIS A 48 4.25 1.80 9.70
CA HIS A 48 3.03 2.42 9.17
C HIS A 48 1.75 1.62 9.44
N PHE A 49 1.87 0.34 9.78
CA PHE A 49 0.73 -0.57 9.95
C PHE A 49 0.71 -1.24 11.33
N GLY A 50 1.68 -0.91 12.18
CA GLY A 50 1.74 -1.31 13.57
C GLY A 50 2.07 -2.78 13.78
N ALA A 51 2.88 -3.39 12.91
CA ALA A 51 3.48 -4.67 13.23
C ALA A 51 4.31 -4.53 14.51
N ARG A 52 4.12 -5.46 15.45
CA ARG A 52 4.78 -5.42 16.77
C ARG A 52 6.18 -6.03 16.74
N SER A 53 6.45 -6.85 15.74
CA SER A 53 7.72 -7.52 15.50
C SER A 53 7.80 -8.01 14.05
N ALA A 54 8.99 -8.45 13.64
CA ALA A 54 9.24 -9.13 12.38
C ALA A 54 8.77 -10.61 12.35
N LEU A 55 7.97 -11.07 13.33
CA LEU A 55 7.36 -12.40 13.30
C LEU A 55 6.19 -12.42 12.31
N GLU A 56 6.10 -13.47 11.49
CA GLU A 56 5.08 -13.61 10.43
C GLU A 56 3.65 -13.34 10.90
N ALA A 57 3.28 -13.80 12.10
CA ALA A 57 1.94 -13.56 12.66
C ALA A 57 1.66 -12.06 12.89
N ASP A 58 2.60 -11.32 13.49
CA ASP A 58 2.46 -9.88 13.71
C ASP A 58 2.42 -9.10 12.39
N LEU A 59 3.19 -9.55 11.39
CA LEU A 59 3.21 -8.98 10.05
C LEU A 59 1.90 -9.20 9.31
N ARG A 60 1.33 -10.42 9.37
CA ARG A 60 0.03 -10.73 8.78
C ARG A 60 -1.08 -9.92 9.45
N ASP A 61 -1.09 -9.81 10.77
CA ASP A 61 -2.06 -8.99 11.50
C ASP A 61 -1.97 -7.51 11.09
N ALA A 62 -0.75 -6.97 10.92
CA ALA A 62 -0.55 -5.60 10.44
C ALA A 62 -1.02 -5.40 9.00
N PHE A 63 -0.72 -6.37 8.14
CA PHE A 63 -1.18 -6.37 6.75
C PHE A 63 -2.70 -6.33 6.68
N GLU A 64 -3.41 -7.18 7.43
CA GLU A 64 -4.88 -7.21 7.41
C GLU A 64 -5.50 -5.92 7.96
N ARG A 65 -4.95 -5.33 9.02
CA ARG A 65 -5.39 -4.00 9.49
C ARG A 65 -5.14 -2.91 8.43
N GLY A 66 -4.09 -3.05 7.64
CA GLY A 66 -3.66 -2.11 6.62
C GLY A 66 -4.27 -2.30 5.23
N ARG A 67 -5.05 -3.36 5.02
CA ARG A 67 -5.42 -3.90 3.71
C ARG A 67 -5.91 -2.83 2.71
N ALA A 68 -6.88 -2.02 3.10
CA ALA A 68 -7.43 -0.96 2.23
C ALA A 68 -6.40 0.10 1.84
N ARG A 69 -5.50 0.46 2.77
CA ARG A 69 -4.44 1.47 2.53
C ARG A 69 -3.31 0.90 1.66
N ILE A 70 -3.04 -0.39 1.76
CA ILE A 70 -2.10 -1.14 0.92
C ILE A 70 -2.67 -1.27 -0.50
N GLU A 71 -3.95 -1.60 -0.65
CA GLU A 71 -4.63 -1.66 -1.96
C GLU A 71 -4.55 -0.31 -2.69
N ALA A 72 -4.92 0.79 -2.02
CA ALA A 72 -4.80 2.12 -2.59
C ALA A 72 -3.35 2.51 -2.94
N ALA A 73 -2.36 1.99 -2.20
CA ALA A 73 -0.95 2.16 -2.55
C ALA A 73 -0.61 1.46 -3.87
N CYS A 74 -1.09 0.22 -4.03
CA CYS A 74 -0.89 -0.53 -5.27
C CYS A 74 -1.57 0.16 -6.44
N GLU A 75 -2.80 0.66 -6.29
CA GLU A 75 -3.51 1.40 -7.34
C GLU A 75 -2.70 2.62 -7.82
N GLU A 76 -2.20 3.43 -6.90
CA GLU A 76 -1.39 4.61 -7.21
C GLU A 76 -0.08 4.26 -7.93
N VAL A 77 0.64 3.22 -7.48
CA VAL A 77 1.94 2.85 -8.09
C VAL A 77 1.75 2.13 -9.44
N LEU A 78 0.70 1.32 -9.57
CA LEU A 78 0.44 0.54 -10.79
C LEU A 78 -0.16 1.36 -11.92
N ALA A 79 -0.74 2.53 -11.62
CA ALA A 79 -1.17 3.50 -12.61
C ALA A 79 -0.03 3.89 -13.58
N ASP A 80 1.21 3.97 -13.09
CA ASP A 80 2.40 4.33 -13.89
C ASP A 80 2.96 3.16 -14.74
N GLY A 81 2.36 1.97 -14.65
CA GLY A 81 2.50 0.93 -15.68
C GLY A 81 3.70 0.00 -15.61
N LYS A 82 4.47 -0.04 -14.51
CA LYS A 82 5.66 -0.91 -14.39
C LYS A 82 5.49 -2.05 -13.39
N GLY A 83 5.42 -3.30 -13.88
CA GLY A 83 5.74 -4.53 -13.13
C GLY A 83 5.02 -4.75 -11.79
N GLY A 84 5.46 -5.76 -11.03
CA GLY A 84 5.04 -5.92 -9.64
C GLY A 84 5.55 -4.76 -8.78
N VAL A 85 4.80 -4.42 -7.73
CA VAL A 85 5.14 -3.30 -6.82
C VAL A 85 5.79 -3.82 -5.55
N GLU A 86 6.84 -3.13 -5.12
CA GLU A 86 7.39 -3.27 -3.78
C GLU A 86 7.11 -1.98 -2.98
N LEU A 87 6.31 -2.10 -1.92
CA LEU A 87 5.92 -1.00 -1.05
C LEU A 87 6.89 -0.90 0.12
N HIS A 88 7.69 0.17 0.14
CA HIS A 88 8.64 0.45 1.21
C HIS A 88 8.15 1.53 2.16
N SER A 89 8.72 1.60 3.37
CA SER A 89 8.38 2.61 4.38
C SER A 89 8.52 4.06 3.85
N GLY A 90 9.52 4.32 3.00
CA GLY A 90 9.74 5.64 2.40
C GLY A 90 8.54 6.15 1.57
N TYR A 91 7.85 5.26 0.86
CA TYR A 91 6.68 5.61 0.06
C TYR A 91 5.53 6.11 0.95
N PHE A 92 5.26 5.42 2.06
CA PHE A 92 4.21 5.80 3.00
C PHE A 92 4.52 7.11 3.73
N ARG A 93 5.79 7.39 4.07
CA ARG A 93 6.18 8.68 4.66
C ARG A 93 5.83 9.85 3.72
N VAL A 94 6.09 9.71 2.41
CA VAL A 94 5.77 10.76 1.43
C VAL A 94 4.25 10.89 1.27
N ARG A 95 3.51 9.79 1.18
CA ARG A 95 2.03 9.82 1.10
C ARG A 95 1.39 10.43 2.33
N ASP A 96 1.83 10.06 3.53
CA ASP A 96 1.26 10.56 4.79
C ASP A 96 1.53 12.06 4.97
N THR A 97 2.71 12.52 4.57
CA THR A 97 3.02 13.95 4.60
C THR A 97 2.21 14.74 3.57
N ALA A 98 1.97 14.19 2.37
CA ALA A 98 1.09 14.79 1.38
C ALA A 98 -0.37 14.82 1.84
N ALA A 99 -0.90 13.71 2.34
CA ALA A 99 -2.25 13.60 2.90
C ALA A 99 -2.45 14.57 4.08
N GLY A 100 -1.47 14.67 4.99
CA GLY A 100 -1.50 15.59 6.12
C GLY A 100 -1.50 17.07 5.71
N LYS A 101 -0.78 17.44 4.63
CA LYS A 101 -0.84 18.79 4.06
C LYS A 101 -2.22 19.11 3.49
N THR A 102 -2.84 18.18 2.75
CA THR A 102 -4.18 18.33 2.19
C THR A 102 -5.25 18.46 3.28
N ALA A 103 -5.20 17.61 4.32
CA ALA A 103 -6.12 17.66 5.44
C ALA A 103 -6.06 19.01 6.20
N ARG A 104 -4.84 19.53 6.44
CA ARG A 104 -4.67 20.87 7.03
C ARG A 104 -5.26 21.97 6.15
N ALA A 105 -5.01 21.94 4.85
CA ALA A 105 -5.56 22.94 3.92
C ALA A 105 -7.11 22.94 3.89
N GLY A 106 -7.74 21.76 3.97
CA GLY A 106 -9.20 21.64 4.08
C GLY A 106 -9.76 22.24 5.37
N LEU A 107 -9.10 21.99 6.51
CA LEU A 107 -9.50 22.55 7.81
C LEU A 107 -9.41 24.09 7.83
N PHE A 108 -8.39 24.68 7.18
CA PHE A 108 -8.28 26.14 7.07
C PHE A 108 -9.38 26.77 6.20
N ARG A 109 -9.85 26.07 5.17
CA ARG A 109 -10.96 26.55 4.33
C ARG A 109 -12.30 26.53 5.07
N SER A 110 -12.55 25.49 5.87
CA SER A 110 -13.81 25.37 6.64
C SER A 110 -13.96 26.40 7.76
N ARG A 111 -12.87 27.01 8.25
CA ARG A 111 -12.91 28.04 9.31
C ARG A 111 -13.11 29.46 8.80
N LYS A 112 -13.25 29.64 7.48
CA LYS A 112 -13.42 30.95 6.83
C LYS A 112 -14.82 31.18 6.25
N SER A 113 -15.79 30.34 6.62
CA SER A 113 -17.21 30.45 6.25
C SER A 113 -18.07 30.75 7.46
#